data_AF-A0A158CKP3-F1
#
_entry.id   AF-A0A158CKP3-F1
#
_cell.length_a   1.000
_cell.length_b   1.000
_cell.length_c   1.000
_cell.angle_alpha   90.00
_cell.angle_beta   90.00
_cell.angle_gamma   90.00
#
_symmetry.space_group_name_H-M   'P 1'
#
loop_
_entity.id
_entity.type
_entity.pdbx_description
1 polymer ?
#
loop_
_entity_poly.entity_id
_entity_poly.type
_entity_poly.pdbx_seq_one_letter_code
_entity_poly.pdbx_strand_id
1 'polypeptide(L)'
;MVSTKEQAPDTGEASSGVAVLDRAFAILDAFGATDDRLTLTELSRRTGLYKSTVLRLLGALEHGGFIRKLSDGQYAIGHQPLRLASLYQRSFQVGPVVEPLLQQLSRELGETASFYVRQGDYRLVLYRVEPSRSVRVSVRIGEEFAIDKGASGKVLLAFTEPQDARWDDVRAQLWAVSYGERDPETASASVPVFDSTGELVGALTLSGPRGRFDDPSTIDTALKTLLGSAKRATVALGGGGARYDASIANFAGAG
;
A
#
# COMPACT_ATOMS: atom_id res chain seq x y z
N MET A 1 9.95 10.90 40.58
CA MET A 1 10.00 11.08 39.12
C MET A 1 9.52 9.78 38.50
N VAL A 2 8.24 9.74 38.15
CA VAL A 2 7.50 8.53 37.77
C VAL A 2 7.79 8.23 36.30
N SER A 3 8.24 7.00 36.05
CA SER A 3 8.52 6.46 34.72
C SER A 3 7.19 6.09 34.05
N THR A 4 6.77 6.89 33.07
CA THR A 4 5.57 6.63 32.28
C THR A 4 5.88 5.54 31.27
N LYS A 5 5.39 4.32 31.54
CA LYS A 5 5.32 3.25 30.54
C LYS A 5 4.32 3.66 29.46
N GLU A 6 4.82 3.82 28.25
CA GLU A 6 4.04 4.00 27.04
C GLU A 6 3.29 2.68 26.74
N GLN A 7 1.97 2.69 26.94
CA GLN A 7 1.10 1.58 26.57
C GLN A 7 0.86 1.62 25.05
N ALA A 8 1.15 0.51 24.37
CA ALA A 8 0.78 0.29 22.99
C ALA A 8 -0.76 0.36 22.83
N PRO A 9 -1.27 0.83 21.68
CA PRO A 9 -2.71 0.99 21.46
C PRO A 9 -3.40 -0.38 21.52
N ASP A 10 -4.50 -0.41 22.29
CA ASP A 10 -5.43 -1.53 22.39
C ASP A 10 -6.17 -1.68 21.06
N THR A 11 -5.63 -2.52 20.16
CA THR A 11 -6.36 -2.97 18.98
C THR A 11 -7.37 -4.01 19.45
N GLY A 12 -8.57 -3.56 19.79
CA GLY A 12 -9.72 -4.43 20.00
C GLY A 12 -9.97 -5.24 18.73
N GLU A 13 -9.37 -6.44 18.66
CA GLU A 13 -9.59 -7.37 17.57
C GLU A 13 -11.07 -7.74 17.54
N ALA A 14 -11.73 -7.36 16.45
CA ALA A 14 -13.05 -7.90 16.12
C ALA A 14 -12.90 -9.40 15.89
N SER A 15 -13.14 -10.21 16.93
CA SER A 15 -13.14 -11.66 16.80
C SER A 15 -14.16 -12.08 15.74
N SER A 16 -13.76 -12.97 14.83
CA SER A 16 -14.64 -13.49 13.77
C SER A 16 -15.80 -14.35 14.31
N GLY A 17 -15.83 -14.61 15.62
CA GLY A 17 -16.73 -15.58 16.25
C GLY A 17 -16.27 -17.04 16.08
N VAL A 18 -15.21 -17.30 15.30
CA VAL A 18 -14.64 -18.63 15.07
C VAL A 18 -13.19 -18.67 15.54
N ALA A 19 -13.00 -18.87 16.84
CA ALA A 19 -11.70 -18.77 17.52
C ALA A 19 -10.55 -19.61 16.90
N VAL A 20 -10.86 -20.72 16.21
CA VAL A 20 -9.83 -21.53 15.54
C VAL A 20 -9.26 -20.85 14.30
N LEU A 21 -10.07 -20.08 13.57
CA LEU A 21 -9.64 -19.31 12.40
C LEU A 21 -8.83 -18.10 12.83
N ASP A 22 -9.28 -17.37 13.85
CA ASP A 22 -8.54 -16.24 14.44
C ASP A 22 -7.12 -16.66 14.81
N ARG A 23 -6.96 -17.83 15.45
CA ARG A 23 -5.66 -18.41 15.80
C ARG A 23 -4.82 -18.83 14.59
N ALA A 24 -5.46 -19.28 13.52
CA ALA A 24 -4.75 -19.66 12.29
C ALA A 24 -4.23 -18.41 11.56
N PHE A 25 -5.02 -17.34 11.49
CA PHE A 25 -4.60 -16.04 10.96
C PHE A 25 -3.46 -15.45 11.80
N ALA A 26 -3.58 -15.48 13.14
CA ALA A 26 -2.51 -15.04 14.03
C ALA A 26 -1.17 -15.75 13.76
N ILE A 27 -1.18 -17.04 13.35
CA ILE A 27 0.06 -17.75 12.96
C ILE A 27 0.63 -17.23 11.65
N LEU A 28 -0.21 -16.90 10.67
CA LEU A 28 0.22 -16.33 9.39
C LEU A 28 0.75 -14.89 9.57
N ASP A 29 0.07 -14.10 10.40
CA ASP A 29 0.43 -12.70 10.71
C ASP A 29 1.66 -12.60 11.61
N ALA A 30 2.04 -13.69 12.28
CA ALA A 30 3.27 -13.75 13.07
C ALA A 30 4.55 -13.64 12.21
N PHE A 31 4.46 -13.86 10.89
CA PHE A 31 5.57 -13.66 9.96
C PHE A 31 5.70 -12.17 9.62
N GLY A 32 6.74 -11.53 10.14
CA GLY A 32 7.03 -10.13 9.86
C GLY A 32 7.74 -9.94 8.52
N ALA A 33 7.89 -8.68 8.13
CA ALA A 33 8.39 -8.29 6.82
C ALA A 33 9.89 -8.64 6.56
N THR A 34 10.60 -9.13 7.57
CA THR A 34 12.01 -9.57 7.49
C THR A 34 12.19 -11.04 7.89
N ASP A 35 11.11 -11.75 8.19
CA ASP A 35 11.19 -13.16 8.60
C ASP A 35 11.03 -14.08 7.38
N ASP A 36 12.12 -14.70 6.94
CA ASP A 36 12.06 -15.74 5.90
C ASP A 36 11.46 -17.06 6.44
N ARG A 37 11.63 -17.29 7.75
CA ARG A 37 11.25 -18.52 8.46
C ARG A 37 11.25 -18.32 9.96
N LEU A 38 10.40 -19.07 10.67
CA LEU A 38 10.23 -19.01 12.12
C LEU A 38 10.29 -20.41 12.75
N THR A 39 10.76 -20.47 14.00
CA THR A 39 10.70 -21.71 14.80
C THR A 39 9.33 -21.86 15.47
N LEU A 40 8.97 -23.09 15.89
CA LEU A 40 7.76 -23.31 16.70
C LEU A 40 7.74 -22.49 17.99
N THR A 41 8.89 -22.32 18.64
CA THR A 41 9.02 -21.51 19.86
C THR A 41 8.73 -20.04 19.57
N GLU A 42 9.21 -19.53 18.45
CA GLU A 42 9.00 -18.13 18.07
C GLU A 42 7.53 -17.87 17.70
N LEU A 43 6.90 -18.77 16.94
CA LEU A 43 5.48 -18.68 16.63
C LEU A 43 4.61 -18.74 17.89
N SER A 44 4.91 -19.65 18.82
CA SER A 44 4.22 -19.74 20.12
C SER A 44 4.37 -18.46 20.94
N ARG A 45 5.58 -17.87 20.96
CA ARG A 45 5.86 -16.62 21.66
C ARG A 45 5.11 -15.43 21.05
N ARG A 46 5.12 -15.29 19.71
CA ARG A 46 4.48 -14.18 19.00
C ARG A 46 2.96 -14.23 19.06
N THR A 47 2.39 -15.42 18.96
CA THR A 47 0.92 -15.61 18.98
C THR A 47 0.33 -15.74 20.39
N GLY A 48 1.18 -15.94 21.41
CA GLY A 48 0.73 -16.28 22.77
C GLY A 48 0.08 -17.66 22.91
N LEU A 49 0.08 -18.48 21.84
CA LEU A 49 -0.55 -19.80 21.84
C LEU A 49 0.40 -20.87 22.37
N TYR A 50 -0.15 -21.86 23.08
CA TYR A 50 0.64 -23.04 23.49
C TYR A 50 1.22 -23.78 22.29
N LYS A 51 2.47 -24.26 22.41
CA LYS A 51 3.19 -25.00 21.36
C LYS A 51 2.39 -26.15 20.73
N SER A 52 1.63 -26.90 21.54
CA SER A 52 0.76 -27.98 21.05
C SER A 52 -0.34 -27.49 20.12
N THR A 53 -0.92 -26.31 20.42
CA THR A 53 -1.94 -25.66 19.58
C THR A 53 -1.33 -25.15 18.29
N VAL A 54 -0.19 -24.46 18.37
CA VAL A 54 0.54 -23.96 17.20
C VAL A 54 0.92 -25.12 16.28
N LEU A 55 1.46 -26.22 16.82
CA LEU A 55 1.85 -27.39 16.03
C LEU A 55 0.68 -28.01 15.27
N ARG A 56 -0.49 -28.14 15.91
CA ARG A 56 -1.71 -28.66 15.25
C ARG A 56 -2.18 -27.73 14.13
N LEU A 57 -2.17 -26.41 14.36
CA LEU A 57 -2.55 -25.43 13.35
C LEU A 57 -1.56 -25.37 12.19
N LEU A 58 -0.25 -25.47 12.47
CA LEU A 58 0.78 -25.56 11.44
C LEU A 58 0.58 -26.78 10.54
N GLY A 59 0.22 -27.94 11.10
CA GLY A 59 -0.10 -29.11 10.29
C GLY A 59 -1.30 -28.89 9.34
N ALA A 60 -2.34 -28.19 9.81
CA ALA A 60 -3.48 -27.84 8.97
C ALA A 60 -3.13 -26.80 7.90
N LEU A 61 -2.40 -25.75 8.26
CA LEU A 61 -1.93 -24.71 7.34
C LEU A 61 -0.94 -25.26 6.30
N GLU A 62 -0.11 -26.23 6.69
CA GLU A 62 0.80 -26.95 5.80
C GLU A 62 0.05 -27.82 4.80
N HIS A 63 -0.94 -28.59 5.27
CA HIS A 63 -1.83 -29.33 4.37
C HIS A 63 -2.56 -28.41 3.38
N GLY A 64 -3.00 -27.24 3.85
CA GLY A 64 -3.61 -26.21 3.01
C GLY A 64 -2.61 -25.47 2.12
N GLY A 65 -1.30 -25.65 2.27
CA GLY A 65 -0.26 -24.99 1.47
C GLY A 65 0.02 -23.53 1.83
N PHE A 66 -0.48 -23.05 2.97
CA PHE A 66 -0.21 -21.71 3.51
C PHE A 66 1.11 -21.62 4.26
N ILE A 67 1.54 -22.73 4.85
CA ILE A 67 2.83 -22.89 5.50
C ILE A 67 3.57 -24.07 4.84
N ARG A 68 4.89 -24.08 4.94
CA ARG A 68 5.71 -25.26 4.65
C ARG A 68 6.74 -25.46 5.76
N LYS A 69 6.98 -26.70 6.13
CA LYS A 69 8.07 -27.07 7.03
C LYS A 69 9.37 -27.25 6.23
N LEU A 70 10.44 -26.63 6.70
CA LEU A 70 11.77 -26.73 6.13
C LEU A 70 12.53 -27.94 6.71
N SER A 71 13.64 -28.32 6.06
CA SER A 71 14.46 -29.47 6.47
C SER A 71 15.08 -29.34 7.86
N ASP A 72 15.32 -28.10 8.31
CA ASP A 72 15.81 -27.77 9.65
C ASP A 72 14.69 -27.72 10.72
N GLY A 73 13.45 -28.05 10.33
CA GLY A 73 12.29 -28.05 11.21
C GLY A 73 11.66 -26.67 11.45
N GLN A 74 12.17 -25.60 10.82
CA GLN A 74 11.55 -24.28 10.83
C GLN A 74 10.37 -24.21 9.86
N TYR A 75 9.54 -23.19 10.00
CA TYR A 75 8.34 -22.98 9.20
C TYR A 75 8.49 -21.72 8.37
N ALA A 76 8.07 -21.76 7.11
CA ALA A 76 8.03 -20.62 6.20
C ALA A 76 6.67 -20.52 5.53
N ILE A 77 6.38 -19.36 4.91
CA ILE A 77 5.19 -19.19 4.08
C ILE A 77 5.21 -20.20 2.91
N GLY A 78 4.06 -20.82 2.68
CA GLY A 78 3.81 -21.75 1.59
C GLY A 78 3.45 -21.05 0.27
N HIS A 79 2.93 -21.81 -0.69
CA HIS A 79 2.68 -21.31 -2.05
C HIS A 79 1.28 -20.70 -2.24
N GLN A 80 0.30 -21.04 -1.38
CA GLN A 80 -1.07 -20.54 -1.55
C GLN A 80 -1.17 -19.01 -1.49
N PRO A 81 -0.45 -18.27 -0.60
CA PRO A 81 -0.52 -16.82 -0.60
C PRO A 81 -0.14 -16.18 -1.94
N LEU A 82 0.85 -16.71 -2.66
CA LEU A 82 1.21 -16.22 -4.00
C LEU A 82 0.06 -16.41 -5.00
N ARG A 83 -0.59 -17.58 -4.98
CA ARG A 83 -1.74 -17.88 -5.84
C ARG A 83 -2.91 -16.93 -5.55
N LEU A 84 -3.21 -16.69 -4.27
CA LEU A 84 -4.27 -15.79 -3.84
C LEU A 84 -3.97 -14.32 -4.18
N ALA A 85 -2.74 -13.86 -3.92
CA ALA A 85 -2.29 -12.52 -4.31
C ALA A 85 -2.40 -12.30 -5.83
N SER A 86 -2.00 -13.31 -6.61
CA SER A 86 -2.12 -13.27 -8.08
C SER A 86 -3.57 -13.21 -8.53
N LEU A 87 -4.49 -13.92 -7.87
CA LEU A 87 -5.93 -13.86 -8.17
C LEU A 87 -6.51 -12.48 -7.82
N TYR A 88 -6.17 -11.96 -6.64
CA TYR A 88 -6.59 -10.66 -6.16
C TYR A 88 -6.08 -9.53 -7.06
N GLN A 89 -4.80 -9.52 -7.45
CA GLN A 89 -4.28 -8.52 -8.40
C GLN A 89 -5.00 -8.55 -9.75
N ARG A 90 -5.32 -9.75 -10.28
CA ARG A 90 -6.03 -9.89 -11.55
C ARG A 90 -7.47 -9.37 -11.50
N SER A 91 -8.13 -9.37 -10.34
CA SER A 91 -9.52 -8.89 -10.25
C SER A 91 -9.65 -7.39 -10.50
N PHE A 92 -8.56 -6.62 -10.34
CA PHE A 92 -8.54 -5.18 -10.68
C PHE A 92 -8.32 -4.91 -12.17
N GLN A 93 -7.81 -5.88 -12.94
CA GLN A 93 -7.53 -5.74 -14.38
C GLN A 93 -6.63 -4.55 -14.78
N VAL A 94 -5.83 -4.01 -13.84
CA VAL A 94 -5.04 -2.77 -14.06
C VAL A 94 -3.54 -2.97 -14.20
N GLY A 95 -3.00 -4.12 -13.79
CA GLY A 95 -1.56 -4.42 -13.82
C GLY A 95 -0.87 -4.09 -15.14
N PRO A 96 -1.38 -4.58 -16.30
CA PRO A 96 -0.77 -4.31 -17.61
C PRO A 96 -0.66 -2.82 -17.98
N VAL A 97 -1.53 -1.98 -17.40
CA VAL A 97 -1.54 -0.53 -17.63
C VAL A 97 -0.65 0.19 -16.61
N VAL A 98 -0.76 -0.18 -15.34
CA VAL A 98 -0.14 0.55 -14.23
C VAL A 98 1.34 0.20 -14.07
N GLU A 99 1.74 -1.06 -14.21
CA GLU A 99 3.13 -1.48 -13.99
C GLU A 99 4.14 -0.75 -14.90
N PRO A 100 3.93 -0.60 -16.22
CA PRO A 100 4.85 0.14 -17.08
C PRO A 100 4.95 1.62 -16.69
N LEU A 101 3.85 2.22 -16.24
CA LEU A 101 3.82 3.62 -15.80
C LEU A 101 4.59 3.81 -14.48
N LEU A 102 4.48 2.88 -13.54
CA LEU A 102 5.28 2.88 -12.31
C LEU A 102 6.78 2.76 -12.62
N GLN A 103 7.15 1.89 -13.58
CA GLN A 103 8.54 1.76 -14.04
C GLN A 103 9.05 3.04 -14.69
N GLN A 104 8.22 3.74 -15.47
CA GLN A 104 8.58 5.03 -16.03
C GLN A 104 8.77 6.08 -14.93
N LEU A 105 7.78 6.25 -14.05
CA LEU A 105 7.81 7.22 -12.95
C LEU A 105 9.03 7.05 -12.05
N SER A 106 9.33 5.81 -11.65
CA SER A 106 10.47 5.54 -10.78
C SER A 106 11.80 5.80 -11.48
N ARG A 107 11.92 5.49 -12.78
CA ARG A 107 13.12 5.80 -13.58
C ARG A 107 13.33 7.29 -13.77
N GLU A 108 12.27 8.04 -14.08
CA GLU A 108 12.35 9.48 -14.38
C GLU A 108 12.57 10.31 -13.12
N LEU A 109 11.85 9.99 -12.04
CA LEU A 109 11.85 10.82 -10.82
C LEU A 109 12.80 10.29 -9.75
N GLY A 110 13.30 9.05 -9.88
CA GLY A 110 14.26 8.47 -8.96
C GLY A 110 13.69 8.12 -7.58
N GLU A 111 12.38 8.03 -7.45
CA GLU A 111 11.66 7.75 -6.21
C GLU A 111 10.81 6.47 -6.29
N THR A 112 10.29 6.03 -5.15
CA THR A 112 9.43 4.84 -5.08
C THR A 112 8.07 5.17 -5.66
N ALA A 113 7.70 4.49 -6.76
CA ALA A 113 6.40 4.60 -7.39
C ALA A 113 5.51 3.45 -6.92
N SER A 114 4.26 3.72 -6.56
CA SER A 114 3.31 2.71 -6.08
C SER A 114 1.89 2.99 -6.53
N PHE A 115 1.08 1.93 -6.60
CA PHE A 115 -0.35 2.02 -6.86
C PHE A 115 -1.12 1.44 -5.68
N TYR A 116 -1.98 2.28 -5.10
CA TYR A 116 -2.76 1.94 -3.90
C TYR A 116 -4.22 1.74 -4.25
N VAL A 117 -4.87 0.81 -3.55
CA VAL A 117 -6.32 0.61 -3.58
C VAL A 117 -6.90 0.68 -2.17
N ARG A 118 -8.14 1.14 -2.03
CA ARG A 118 -8.84 1.19 -0.73
C ARG A 118 -9.39 -0.18 -0.36
N GLN A 119 -9.27 -0.54 0.92
CA GLN A 119 -9.88 -1.73 1.55
C GLN A 119 -10.43 -1.30 2.92
N GLY A 120 -11.71 -0.91 2.95
CA GLY A 120 -12.32 -0.34 4.15
C GLY A 120 -11.58 0.91 4.63
N ASP A 121 -11.03 0.84 5.84
CA ASP A 121 -10.27 1.92 6.50
C ASP A 121 -8.75 1.82 6.29
N TYR A 122 -8.34 0.95 5.37
CA TYR A 122 -6.95 0.76 4.97
C TYR A 122 -6.77 1.04 3.48
N ARG A 123 -5.53 1.34 3.12
CA ARG A 123 -5.06 1.29 1.74
C ARG A 123 -4.01 0.21 1.61
N LEU A 124 -4.10 -0.54 0.52
CA LEU A 124 -3.22 -1.65 0.20
C LEU A 124 -2.29 -1.26 -0.94
N VAL A 125 -1.00 -1.56 -0.81
CA VAL A 125 -0.04 -1.46 -1.93
C VAL A 125 -0.30 -2.61 -2.91
N LEU A 126 -0.92 -2.33 -4.05
CA LEU A 126 -1.22 -3.35 -5.06
C LEU A 126 -0.03 -3.60 -5.99
N TYR A 127 0.64 -2.52 -6.40
CA TYR A 127 1.83 -2.53 -7.25
C TYR A 127 2.87 -1.51 -6.77
N ARG A 128 4.15 -1.80 -7.03
CA ARG A 128 5.27 -0.96 -6.62
C ARG A 128 6.48 -1.16 -7.53
N VAL A 129 7.19 -0.07 -7.80
CA VAL A 129 8.55 -0.07 -8.36
C VAL A 129 9.46 0.78 -7.47
N GLU A 130 10.60 0.21 -7.08
CA GLU A 130 11.63 0.91 -6.30
C GLU A 130 12.69 1.51 -7.22
N PRO A 131 13.24 2.68 -6.90
CA PRO A 131 14.36 3.27 -7.62
C PRO A 131 15.66 2.54 -7.29
N SER A 132 16.66 2.66 -8.15
CA SER A 132 18.02 2.12 -7.92
C SER A 132 18.83 2.88 -6.85
N ARG A 133 18.19 3.66 -5.98
CA ARG A 133 18.83 4.49 -4.95
C ARG A 133 18.91 3.76 -3.60
N SER A 134 20.00 3.98 -2.87
CA SER A 134 20.20 3.40 -1.53
C SER A 134 19.22 3.99 -0.50
N VAL A 135 18.98 5.32 -0.55
CA VAL A 135 18.03 6.00 0.33
C VAL A 135 16.71 6.23 -0.38
N ARG A 136 15.68 5.49 0.04
CA ARG A 136 14.33 5.49 -0.54
C ARG A 136 13.28 5.15 0.51
N VAL A 137 12.04 5.52 0.25
CA VAL A 137 10.92 5.04 1.05
C VAL A 137 10.65 3.59 0.70
N SER A 138 10.67 2.73 1.72
CA SER A 138 10.38 1.31 1.61
C SER A 138 8.91 1.07 1.94
N VAL A 139 8.15 0.58 0.97
CA VAL A 139 6.79 0.04 1.10
C VAL A 139 6.77 -1.28 0.36
N ARG A 140 6.00 -2.29 0.78
CA ARG A 140 5.95 -3.61 0.11
C ARG A 140 4.60 -3.87 -0.54
N ILE A 141 4.59 -4.67 -1.60
CA ILE A 141 3.32 -5.17 -2.17
C ILE A 141 2.61 -5.99 -1.10
N GLY A 142 1.31 -5.75 -0.93
CA GLY A 142 0.51 -6.36 0.13
C GLY A 142 0.59 -5.65 1.49
N GLU A 143 1.43 -4.62 1.62
CA GLU A 143 1.48 -3.83 2.85
C GLU A 143 0.26 -2.90 2.96
N GLU A 144 -0.30 -2.84 4.16
CA GLU A 144 -1.47 -2.05 4.49
C GLU A 144 -1.10 -0.84 5.33
N PHE A 145 -1.79 0.28 5.07
CA PHE A 145 -1.64 1.49 5.86
C PHE A 145 -3.00 2.08 6.16
N ALA A 146 -3.13 2.73 7.32
CA ALA A 146 -4.31 3.51 7.65
C ALA A 146 -4.62 4.53 6.54
N ILE A 147 -5.90 4.64 6.19
CA ILE A 147 -6.34 5.43 5.05
C ILE A 147 -6.37 6.95 5.30
N ASP A 148 -6.41 7.34 6.57
CA ASP A 148 -6.52 8.73 7.04
C ASP A 148 -5.22 9.55 6.92
N LYS A 149 -4.08 8.89 6.65
CA LYS A 149 -2.76 9.52 6.54
C LYS A 149 -2.20 9.45 5.13
N GLY A 150 -1.38 10.42 4.73
CA GLY A 150 -0.56 10.34 3.53
C GLY A 150 -1.34 10.66 2.24
N ALA A 151 -0.61 11.02 1.18
CA ALA A 151 -1.20 11.56 -0.04
C ALA A 151 -2.20 10.60 -0.72
N SER A 152 -1.86 9.30 -0.81
CA SER A 152 -2.77 8.32 -1.43
C SER A 152 -4.03 8.09 -0.60
N GLY A 153 -3.98 8.29 0.72
CA GLY A 153 -5.13 8.17 1.61
C GLY A 153 -6.12 9.29 1.32
N LYS A 154 -5.62 10.53 1.28
CA LYS A 154 -6.39 11.72 0.88
C LYS A 154 -7.07 11.53 -0.48
N VAL A 155 -6.32 11.07 -1.50
CA VAL A 155 -6.87 10.79 -2.83
C VAL A 155 -7.93 9.70 -2.77
N LEU A 156 -7.65 8.55 -2.14
CA LEU A 156 -8.61 7.46 -2.06
C LEU A 156 -9.92 7.91 -1.38
N LEU A 157 -9.83 8.62 -0.24
CA LEU A 157 -11.01 9.12 0.47
C LEU A 157 -11.78 10.16 -0.35
N ALA A 158 -11.09 11.09 -1.01
CA ALA A 158 -11.71 12.15 -1.80
C ALA A 158 -12.67 11.67 -2.90
N PHE A 159 -12.42 10.47 -3.45
CA PHE A 159 -13.21 9.89 -4.55
C PHE A 159 -13.94 8.60 -4.19
N THR A 160 -13.92 8.15 -2.92
CA THR A 160 -14.69 6.97 -2.47
C THR A 160 -15.62 7.25 -1.30
N GLU A 161 -15.41 8.34 -0.56
CA GLU A 161 -16.38 8.78 0.45
C GLU A 161 -17.52 9.61 -0.16
N PRO A 162 -18.69 9.67 0.49
CA PRO A 162 -19.70 10.70 0.20
C PRO A 162 -19.08 12.09 0.19
N GLN A 163 -19.68 13.06 -0.51
CA GLN A 163 -19.16 14.42 -0.65
C GLN A 163 -18.91 15.11 0.71
N ASP A 164 -17.69 14.92 1.21
CA ASP A 164 -17.15 15.59 2.38
C ASP A 164 -16.31 16.78 1.92
N ALA A 165 -16.67 17.98 2.36
CA ALA A 165 -16.04 19.24 1.95
C ALA A 165 -14.53 19.27 2.21
N ARG A 166 -14.01 18.47 3.17
CA ARG A 166 -12.55 18.37 3.44
C ARG A 166 -11.73 17.91 2.23
N TRP A 167 -12.38 17.32 1.24
CA TRP A 167 -11.76 16.77 0.04
C TRP A 167 -12.06 17.58 -1.24
N ASP A 168 -12.73 18.74 -1.14
CA ASP A 168 -13.10 19.55 -2.31
C ASP A 168 -11.88 19.97 -3.12
N ASP A 169 -10.81 20.40 -2.45
CA ASP A 169 -9.56 20.80 -3.12
C ASP A 169 -8.93 19.62 -3.87
N VAL A 170 -8.86 18.44 -3.23
CA VAL A 170 -8.31 17.21 -3.84
C VAL A 170 -9.14 16.79 -5.05
N ARG A 171 -10.48 16.90 -4.98
CA ARG A 171 -11.37 16.62 -6.10
C ARG A 171 -11.20 17.61 -7.25
N ALA A 172 -11.05 18.90 -6.95
CA ALA A 172 -10.89 19.94 -7.95
C ALA A 172 -9.53 19.84 -8.66
N GLN A 173 -8.45 19.57 -7.92
CA GLN A 173 -7.11 19.56 -8.46
C GLN A 173 -6.63 18.17 -8.94
N LEU A 174 -7.30 17.08 -8.55
CA LEU A 174 -6.92 15.69 -8.85
C LEU A 174 -5.54 15.27 -8.32
N TRP A 175 -5.09 15.87 -7.22
CA TRP A 175 -3.86 15.44 -6.57
C TRP A 175 -3.88 15.77 -5.08
N ALA A 176 -3.03 15.09 -4.33
CA ALA A 176 -2.73 15.43 -2.95
C ALA A 176 -1.24 15.23 -2.68
N VAL A 177 -0.72 16.01 -1.72
CA VAL A 177 0.64 15.85 -1.19
C VAL A 177 0.55 15.64 0.33
N SER A 178 1.54 14.93 0.86
CA SER A 178 1.73 14.70 2.29
C SER A 178 3.19 14.84 2.63
N TYR A 179 3.49 15.54 3.72
CA TYR A 179 4.83 15.71 4.27
C TYR A 179 4.84 15.27 5.72
N GLY A 180 5.57 14.20 6.04
CA GLY A 180 5.77 13.76 7.42
C GLY A 180 4.59 13.05 8.09
N GLU A 181 3.46 12.84 7.41
CA GLU A 181 2.22 12.36 8.05
C GLU A 181 2.29 10.89 8.51
N ARG A 182 3.03 10.05 7.78
CA ARG A 182 3.27 8.65 8.16
C ARG A 182 4.58 8.48 8.92
N ASP A 183 5.62 9.10 8.39
CA ASP A 183 6.97 9.08 8.90
C ASP A 183 7.56 10.49 8.66
N PRO A 184 8.09 11.17 9.69
CA PRO A 184 8.59 12.55 9.61
C PRO A 184 9.59 12.79 8.47
N GLU A 185 10.37 11.78 8.10
CA GLU A 185 11.43 11.85 7.11
C GLU A 185 10.94 11.60 5.68
N THR A 186 9.63 11.45 5.48
CA THR A 186 9.05 11.05 4.19
C THR A 186 8.04 12.06 3.64
N ALA A 187 7.98 12.15 2.32
CA ALA A 187 6.94 12.87 1.59
C ALA A 187 6.36 12.00 0.48
N SER A 188 5.14 12.33 0.06
CA SER A 188 4.48 11.64 -1.04
C SER A 188 3.54 12.56 -1.81
N ALA A 189 3.42 12.31 -3.11
CA ALA A 189 2.45 12.93 -4.00
C ALA A 189 1.60 11.84 -4.66
N SER A 190 0.30 12.06 -4.78
CA SER A 190 -0.64 11.05 -5.27
C SER A 190 -1.71 11.65 -6.17
N VAL A 191 -2.14 10.88 -7.16
CA VAL A 191 -3.17 11.24 -8.14
C VAL A 191 -4.15 10.08 -8.35
N PRO A 192 -5.44 10.34 -8.59
CA PRO A 192 -6.45 9.31 -8.81
C PRO A 192 -6.35 8.72 -10.22
N VAL A 193 -6.71 7.45 -10.36
CA VAL A 193 -6.92 6.77 -11.66
C VAL A 193 -8.35 6.26 -11.70
N PHE A 194 -9.02 6.46 -12.84
CA PHE A 194 -10.44 6.11 -13.01
C PHE A 194 -10.65 5.11 -14.14
N ASP A 195 -11.76 4.40 -14.10
CA ASP A 195 -12.18 3.50 -15.18
C ASP A 195 -13.18 4.17 -16.15
N SER A 196 -13.72 3.37 -17.07
CA SER A 196 -14.74 3.77 -18.04
C SER A 196 -16.06 4.28 -17.46
N THR A 197 -16.40 3.89 -16.23
CA THR A 197 -17.60 4.35 -15.52
C THR A 197 -17.38 5.68 -14.82
N GLY A 198 -16.10 6.09 -14.68
CA GLY A 198 -15.70 7.27 -13.94
C GLY A 198 -15.45 7.01 -12.45
N GLU A 199 -15.61 5.77 -12.00
CA GLU A 199 -15.28 5.34 -10.64
C GLU A 199 -13.78 5.27 -10.41
N LEU A 200 -13.37 5.47 -9.15
CA LEU A 200 -11.97 5.41 -8.75
C LEU A 200 -11.49 3.95 -8.74
N VAL A 201 -10.44 3.68 -9.49
CA VAL A 201 -9.76 2.38 -9.52
C VAL A 201 -8.67 2.30 -8.44
N GLY A 202 -7.96 3.41 -8.22
CA GLY A 202 -6.89 3.50 -7.24
C GLY A 202 -6.09 4.78 -7.37
N ALA A 203 -4.98 4.85 -6.64
CA ALA A 203 -4.16 6.04 -6.54
C ALA A 203 -2.70 5.77 -6.95
N LEU A 204 -2.24 6.47 -7.98
CA LEU A 204 -0.85 6.44 -8.46
C LEU A 204 -0.02 7.41 -7.62
N THR A 205 1.04 6.91 -7.00
CA THR A 205 1.73 7.63 -5.91
C THR A 205 3.23 7.56 -6.06
N LEU A 206 3.90 8.68 -5.84
CA LEU A 206 5.35 8.76 -5.70
C LEU A 206 5.69 9.05 -4.23
N SER A 207 6.66 8.33 -3.67
CA SER A 207 7.07 8.46 -2.27
C SER A 207 8.60 8.48 -2.17
N GLY A 208 9.13 9.37 -1.34
CA GLY A 208 10.56 9.44 -1.08
C GLY A 208 10.90 10.29 0.16
N PRO A 209 12.19 10.45 0.47
CA PRO A 209 12.67 11.27 1.57
C PRO A 209 12.23 12.71 1.43
N ARG A 210 11.74 13.28 2.52
CA ARG A 210 11.15 14.62 2.58
C ARG A 210 12.06 15.69 1.98
N GLY A 211 13.35 15.66 2.32
CA GLY A 211 14.34 16.63 1.82
C GLY A 211 14.46 16.73 0.30
N ARG A 212 13.96 15.74 -0.47
CA ARG A 212 13.93 15.79 -1.94
C ARG A 212 12.64 16.40 -2.51
N PHE A 213 11.61 16.55 -1.69
CA PHE A 213 10.33 17.15 -2.04
C PHE A 213 10.13 18.55 -1.44
N ASP A 214 11.14 19.07 -0.73
CA ASP A 214 11.10 20.41 -0.12
C ASP A 214 11.26 21.53 -1.17
N ASP A 215 11.86 21.24 -2.32
CA ASP A 215 11.93 22.17 -3.45
C ASP A 215 10.59 22.18 -4.22
N PRO A 216 9.88 23.34 -4.29
CA PRO A 216 8.64 23.49 -5.04
C PRO A 216 8.73 23.02 -6.49
N SER A 217 9.87 23.25 -7.17
CA SER A 217 10.02 22.84 -8.57
C SER A 217 10.03 21.32 -8.75
N THR A 218 10.55 20.61 -7.75
CA THR A 218 10.63 19.15 -7.75
C THR A 218 9.25 18.54 -7.52
N ILE A 219 8.47 19.07 -6.57
CA ILE A 219 7.09 18.59 -6.34
C ILE A 219 6.19 18.89 -7.54
N ASP A 220 6.32 20.06 -8.16
CA ASP A 220 5.55 20.44 -9.35
C ASP A 220 5.87 19.51 -10.53
N THR A 221 7.15 19.21 -10.75
CA THR A 221 7.59 18.24 -11.77
C THR A 221 7.04 16.84 -11.49
N ALA A 222 7.06 16.41 -10.23
CA ALA A 222 6.52 15.11 -9.83
C ALA A 222 5.00 15.05 -10.05
N LEU A 223 4.25 16.08 -9.65
CA LEU A 223 2.80 16.18 -9.83
C LEU A 223 2.42 16.20 -11.31
N LYS A 224 3.12 16.98 -12.13
CA LYS A 224 2.90 17.01 -13.58
C LYS A 224 3.10 15.63 -14.22
N THR A 225 4.19 14.96 -13.87
CA THR A 225 4.52 13.63 -14.40
C THR A 225 3.52 12.55 -13.92
N LEU A 226 3.10 12.64 -12.65
CA LEU A 226 2.06 11.78 -12.08
C LEU A 226 0.72 11.99 -12.77
N LEU A 227 0.24 13.22 -12.90
CA LEU A 227 -1.03 13.56 -13.57
C LEU A 227 -1.03 13.09 -15.03
N GLY A 228 0.07 13.30 -15.77
CA GLY A 228 0.22 12.79 -17.13
C GLY A 228 0.19 11.26 -17.20
N SER A 229 0.75 10.58 -16.21
CA SER A 229 0.70 9.11 -16.11
C SER A 229 -0.69 8.60 -15.72
N ALA A 230 -1.38 9.27 -14.81
CA ALA A 230 -2.75 8.94 -14.44
C ALA A 230 -3.75 9.20 -15.57
N LYS A 231 -3.56 10.25 -16.37
CA LYS A 231 -4.31 10.48 -17.61
C LYS A 231 -4.15 9.30 -18.57
N ARG A 232 -2.92 8.86 -18.82
CA ARG A 232 -2.65 7.68 -19.68
C ARG A 232 -3.27 6.40 -19.13
N ALA A 233 -3.14 6.16 -17.83
CA ALA A 233 -3.74 5.01 -17.16
C ALA A 233 -5.26 5.01 -17.30
N THR A 234 -5.91 6.14 -16.97
CA THR A 234 -7.36 6.31 -17.04
C THR A 234 -7.87 6.08 -18.46
N VAL A 235 -7.21 6.66 -19.49
CA VAL A 235 -7.59 6.44 -20.90
C VAL A 235 -7.44 4.97 -21.30
N ALA A 236 -6.35 4.31 -20.90
CA ALA A 236 -6.14 2.89 -21.19
C ALA A 236 -7.15 1.98 -20.49
N LEU A 237 -7.72 2.41 -19.36
CA LEU A 237 -8.81 1.75 -18.64
C LEU A 237 -10.22 2.18 -19.13
N GLY A 238 -10.28 2.94 -20.23
CA GLY A 238 -11.52 3.39 -20.88
C GLY A 238 -12.15 4.65 -20.27
N GLY A 239 -11.52 5.27 -19.28
CA GLY A 239 -12.00 6.49 -18.63
C GLY A 239 -11.68 7.79 -19.38
N GLY A 240 -12.39 8.86 -19.02
CA GLY A 240 -12.25 10.18 -19.64
C GLY A 240 -11.00 10.94 -19.20
N GLY A 241 -9.97 11.00 -20.05
CA GLY A 241 -8.69 11.66 -19.77
C GLY A 241 -8.72 13.20 -19.71
N ALA A 242 -9.76 13.86 -20.24
CA ALA A 242 -9.86 15.33 -20.24
C ALA A 242 -9.90 15.94 -18.83
N ARG A 243 -10.32 15.16 -17.82
CA ARG A 243 -10.38 15.61 -16.42
C ARG A 243 -9.04 16.10 -15.87
N TYR A 244 -7.93 15.61 -16.40
CA TYR A 244 -6.58 15.95 -15.93
C TYR A 244 -6.01 17.22 -16.57
N ASP A 245 -6.61 17.72 -17.65
CA ASP A 245 -5.98 18.74 -18.50
C ASP A 245 -5.77 20.08 -17.78
N ALA A 246 -6.77 20.53 -17.01
CA ALA A 246 -6.67 21.73 -16.20
C ALA A 246 -5.56 21.61 -15.14
N SER A 247 -5.52 20.49 -14.41
CA SER A 247 -4.50 20.24 -13.39
C SER A 247 -3.09 20.16 -13.97
N ILE A 248 -2.91 19.53 -15.14
CA ILE A 248 -1.61 19.46 -15.83
C ILE A 248 -1.18 20.86 -16.29
N ALA A 249 -2.10 21.67 -16.82
CA ALA A 249 -1.81 23.02 -17.29
C ALA A 249 -1.30 23.94 -16.18
N ASN A 250 -1.75 23.75 -14.94
CA ASN A 250 -1.25 24.51 -13.77
C ASN A 250 0.27 24.36 -13.55
N PHE A 251 0.88 23.28 -14.04
CA PHE A 251 2.32 23.02 -13.94
C PHE A 251 3.07 23.25 -15.27
N ALA A 252 2.44 23.91 -16.25
CA ALA A 252 3.06 24.20 -17.55
C ALA A 252 4.11 25.34 -17.51
N GLY A 253 4.10 26.18 -16.46
CA GLY A 253 5.01 27.33 -16.31
C GLY A 253 6.20 27.16 -15.38
N ALA A 254 6.41 25.98 -14.78
CA ALA A 254 7.42 25.73 -13.74
C ALA A 254 8.77 25.19 -14.27
N GLY A 255 9.15 25.54 -15.51
CA GLY A 255 10.36 25.04 -16.19
C GLY A 255 11.51 26.03 -16.20
#